data_AF-A0A133ZBB1-F1
#
_entry.id   AF-A0A133ZBB1-F1
#
_cell.length_a   1.000
_cell.length_b   1.000
_cell.length_c   1.000
_cell.angle_alpha   90.00
_cell.angle_beta   90.00
_cell.angle_gamma   90.00
#
_symmetry.space_group_name_H-M   'P 1'
#
loop_
_entity.id
_entity.type
_entity.pdbx_description
1 polymer ?
#
loop_
_entity_poly.entity_id
_entity_poly.type
_entity_poly.pdbx_seq_one_letter_code
_entity_poly.pdbx_strand_id
1 'polypeptide(L)'
;MMAASSSMAAAELARAEAERRRNEAEQERKLAEDKRKLAEQERQKAHEARQGAEKAKAHTLAIQQYYLSGGLDVHRNLIAWNRDRRTRLFNHVGAGSKKHDDLLTTTDWNQQRGLKFTAHGTWWGRVQFQIEYKAAIGGKSAVDLYTFNVGPGYRSDVFEQGAPQMVFTQAHIQVEVWLPNKPEYVLEVDRETGKFIPTDVYKNPVENPVSVRSDGAVAFERSVAFSTREAQLSKDGKSVRAKKVQIPGTDISVWPPYVAFKEQ
;
A
#
# COMPACT_ATOMS: atom_id res chain seq x y z
N MET A 1 24.80 80.71 67.42
CA MET A 1 24.62 80.55 65.96
C MET A 1 25.53 79.49 65.33
N MET A 2 26.75 79.23 65.82
CA MET A 2 27.70 78.27 65.19
C MET A 2 27.35 76.77 65.31
N ALA A 3 26.52 76.35 66.27
CA ALA A 3 26.16 74.93 66.46
C ALA A 3 25.02 74.45 65.55
N ALA A 4 24.22 75.38 65.01
CA ALA A 4 23.14 75.07 64.07
C ALA A 4 23.67 74.93 62.63
N SER A 5 24.79 75.59 62.30
CA SER A 5 25.45 75.49 60.99
C SER A 5 26.27 74.20 60.85
N SER A 6 26.90 73.71 61.93
CA SER A 6 27.66 72.44 61.90
C SER A 6 26.75 71.21 61.84
N SER A 7 25.58 71.25 62.50
CA SER A 7 24.58 70.18 62.42
C SER A 7 23.86 70.13 61.07
N MET A 8 23.61 71.29 60.44
CA MET A 8 23.10 71.36 59.07
C MET A 8 24.11 70.83 58.05
N ALA A 9 25.40 71.20 58.16
CA ALA A 9 26.44 70.70 57.27
C ALA A 9 26.63 69.17 57.35
N ALA A 10 26.56 68.59 58.55
CA ALA A 10 26.61 67.14 58.73
C ALA A 10 25.36 66.42 58.18
N ALA A 11 24.17 67.04 58.31
CA ALA A 11 22.93 66.49 57.76
C ALA A 11 22.87 66.57 56.23
N GLU A 12 23.44 67.60 55.61
CA GLU A 12 23.60 67.71 54.16
C GLU A 12 24.57 66.68 53.59
N LEU A 13 25.71 66.45 54.25
CA LEU A 13 26.65 65.38 53.90
C LEU A 13 25.98 64.00 53.95
N ALA A 14 25.22 63.70 55.02
CA ALA A 14 24.50 62.44 55.15
C ALA A 14 23.40 62.27 54.09
N ARG A 15 22.70 63.34 53.71
CA ARG A 15 21.72 63.32 52.60
C ARG A 15 22.39 63.06 51.26
N ALA A 16 23.51 63.74 50.97
CA ALA A 16 24.25 63.55 49.73
C ALA A 16 24.80 62.12 49.59
N GLU A 17 25.27 61.52 50.69
CA GLU A 17 25.74 60.13 50.69
C GLU A 17 24.59 59.13 50.53
N ALA A 18 23.45 59.35 51.20
CA ALA A 18 22.25 58.54 51.02
C ALA A 18 21.70 58.60 49.59
N GLU A 19 21.76 59.77 48.96
CA GLU A 19 21.34 59.98 47.57
C GLU A 19 22.29 59.29 46.58
N ARG A 20 23.61 59.29 46.83
CA ARG A 20 24.57 58.46 46.06
C ARG A 20 24.24 56.98 46.16
N ARG A 21 24.08 56.44 47.37
CA ARG A 21 23.75 55.02 47.57
C ARG A 21 22.43 54.63 46.93
N ARG A 22 21.43 55.53 46.95
CA ARG A 22 20.15 55.31 46.26
C ARG A 22 20.34 55.26 44.74
N ASN A 23 21.14 56.17 44.19
CA ASN A 23 21.44 56.19 42.75
C ASN A 23 22.19 54.94 42.31
N GLU A 24 23.17 54.48 43.10
CA GLU A 24 23.90 53.22 42.85
C GLU A 24 22.95 52.01 42.89
N ALA A 25 22.09 51.90 43.91
CA ALA A 25 21.10 50.82 44.01
C ALA A 25 20.08 50.84 42.85
N GLU A 26 19.69 52.02 42.37
CA GLU A 26 18.79 52.16 41.22
C GLU A 26 19.48 51.78 39.90
N GLN A 27 20.78 52.05 39.75
CA GLN A 27 21.58 51.56 38.63
C GLN A 27 21.73 50.04 38.66
N GLU A 28 22.03 49.45 39.82
CA GLU A 28 22.11 48.00 40.00
C GLU A 28 20.77 47.32 39.70
N ARG A 29 19.65 47.90 40.16
CA ARG A 29 18.29 47.40 39.84
C ARG A 29 18.04 47.40 38.34
N LYS A 30 18.40 48.48 37.63
CA LYS A 30 18.26 48.56 36.17
C LYS A 30 19.10 47.47 35.47
N LEU A 31 20.37 47.32 35.85
CA LEU A 31 21.24 46.28 35.29
C LEU A 31 20.71 44.86 35.56
N ALA A 32 20.19 44.60 36.76
CA ALA A 32 19.58 43.32 37.10
C ALA A 32 18.30 43.07 36.28
N GLU A 33 17.49 44.10 36.04
CA GLU A 33 16.28 43.99 35.22
C GLU A 33 16.61 43.75 33.74
N ASP A 34 17.64 44.41 33.21
CA ASP A 34 18.12 44.18 31.84
C ASP A 34 18.67 42.76 31.67
N LYS A 35 19.46 42.28 32.65
CA LYS A 35 19.91 40.87 32.68
C LYS A 35 18.75 39.89 32.74
N ARG A 36 17.71 40.17 33.55
CA ARG A 36 16.49 39.34 33.62
C ARG A 36 15.78 39.31 32.27
N LYS A 37 15.63 40.45 31.60
CA LYS A 37 14.99 40.53 30.27
C LYS A 37 15.77 39.73 29.23
N LEU A 38 17.09 39.82 29.21
CA LEU A 38 17.94 39.02 28.32
C LEU A 38 17.81 37.52 28.61
N ALA A 39 17.85 37.12 29.89
CA ALA A 39 17.69 35.72 30.27
C ALA A 39 16.32 35.15 29.86
N GLU A 40 15.26 35.95 29.99
CA GLU A 40 13.91 35.56 29.55
C GLU A 40 13.82 35.41 28.02
N GLN A 41 14.44 36.32 27.27
CA GLN A 41 14.53 36.20 25.80
C GLN A 41 15.27 34.94 25.37
N GLU A 42 16.41 34.64 26.00
CA GLU A 42 17.16 33.42 25.71
C GLU A 42 16.40 32.15 26.11
N ARG A 43 15.66 32.18 27.23
CA ARG A 43 14.76 31.09 27.63
C ARG A 43 13.68 30.84 26.58
N GLN A 44 13.05 31.90 26.07
CA GLN A 44 12.02 31.80 25.04
C GLN A 44 12.57 31.21 23.74
N LYS A 45 13.73 31.70 23.27
CA LYS A 45 14.43 31.13 22.10
C LYS A 45 14.78 29.66 22.29
N ALA A 46 15.29 29.29 23.46
CA ALA A 46 15.60 27.89 23.77
C ALA A 46 14.35 27.01 23.80
N HIS A 47 13.22 27.54 24.27
CA HIS A 47 11.94 26.83 24.26
C HIS A 47 11.42 26.61 22.84
N GLU A 48 11.44 27.65 22.00
CA GLU A 48 11.06 27.56 20.57
C GLU A 48 11.96 26.57 19.81
N ALA A 49 13.27 26.61 20.06
CA ALA A 49 14.21 25.65 19.48
C ALA A 49 13.90 24.20 19.88
N ARG A 50 13.54 23.95 21.15
CA ARG A 50 13.10 22.63 21.62
C ARG A 50 11.83 22.17 20.93
N GLN A 51 10.82 23.04 20.83
CA GLN A 51 9.57 22.72 20.11
C GLN A 51 9.84 22.39 18.64
N GLY A 52 10.71 23.16 17.97
CA GLY A 52 11.14 22.89 16.60
C GLY A 52 11.84 21.54 16.46
N ALA A 53 12.73 21.20 17.39
CA ALA A 53 13.43 19.91 17.41
C ALA A 53 12.49 18.72 17.66
N GLU A 54 11.52 18.87 18.58
CA GLU A 54 10.49 17.86 18.84
C GLU A 54 9.60 17.64 17.62
N LYS A 55 9.18 18.72 16.95
CA LYS A 55 8.43 18.64 15.69
C LYS A 55 9.24 17.92 14.61
N ALA A 56 10.51 18.27 14.42
CA ALA A 56 11.39 17.62 13.44
C ALA A 56 11.60 16.12 13.74
N LYS A 57 11.73 15.74 15.02
CA LYS A 57 11.82 14.35 15.45
C LYS A 57 10.52 13.59 15.14
N ALA A 58 9.36 14.17 15.47
CA ALA A 58 8.07 13.59 15.16
C ALA A 58 7.88 13.41 13.65
N HIS A 59 8.31 14.39 12.86
CA HIS A 59 8.26 14.32 11.39
C HIS A 59 9.11 13.18 10.85
N THR A 60 10.35 13.06 11.32
CA THR A 60 11.26 11.99 10.92
C THR A 60 10.68 10.62 11.25
N LEU A 61 10.11 10.46 12.44
CA LEU A 61 9.47 9.21 12.86
C LEU A 61 8.25 8.88 12.00
N ALA A 62 7.38 9.86 11.72
CA ALA A 62 6.20 9.66 10.88
C ALA A 62 6.58 9.21 9.46
N ILE A 63 7.61 9.83 8.86
CA ILE A 63 8.14 9.44 7.56
C ILE A 63 8.65 7.99 7.59
N GLN A 64 9.45 7.63 8.61
CA GLN A 64 9.99 6.28 8.74
C GLN A 64 8.89 5.22 8.89
N GLN A 65 7.90 5.47 9.76
CA GLN A 65 6.77 4.58 9.97
C GLN A 65 5.94 4.39 8.70
N TYR A 66 5.67 5.48 7.97
CA TYR A 66 4.91 5.46 6.72
C TYR A 66 5.58 4.61 5.63
N TYR A 67 6.89 4.74 5.46
CA TYR A 67 7.63 3.92 4.49
C TYR A 67 7.77 2.46 4.94
N LEU A 68 7.89 2.19 6.25
CA LEU A 68 7.92 0.83 6.79
C LEU A 68 6.59 0.11 6.56
N SER A 69 5.46 0.76 6.87
CA SER A 69 4.13 0.19 6.64
C SER A 69 3.92 -0.08 5.15
N GLY A 70 4.33 0.86 4.29
CA GLY A 70 4.20 0.66 2.85
C GLY A 70 5.02 -0.53 2.33
N GLY A 71 6.22 -0.75 2.86
CA GLY A 71 7.02 -1.94 2.53
C GLY A 71 6.32 -3.24 2.94
N LEU A 72 5.65 -3.28 4.10
CA LEU A 72 4.88 -4.43 4.53
C LEU A 72 3.67 -4.70 3.64
N ASP A 73 3.00 -3.65 3.15
CA ASP A 73 1.86 -3.79 2.24
C ASP A 73 2.28 -4.39 0.88
N VAL A 74 3.44 -3.97 0.33
CA VAL A 74 4.01 -4.61 -0.87
C VAL A 74 4.27 -6.10 -0.64
N HIS A 75 4.87 -6.47 0.50
CA HIS A 75 5.11 -7.88 0.83
C HIS A 75 3.82 -8.67 1.01
N ARG A 76 2.79 -8.09 1.63
CA ARG A 76 1.48 -8.72 1.80
C ARG A 76 0.82 -8.98 0.45
N ASN A 77 0.88 -8.02 -0.48
CA ASN A 77 0.36 -8.18 -1.83
C ASN A 77 1.10 -9.32 -2.56
N LEU A 78 2.43 -9.41 -2.46
CA LEU A 78 3.21 -10.51 -3.04
C LEU A 78 2.79 -11.89 -2.51
N ILE A 79 2.56 -12.00 -1.20
CA ILE A 79 2.07 -13.24 -0.58
C ILE A 79 0.69 -13.61 -1.11
N ALA A 80 -0.22 -12.63 -1.24
CA ALA A 80 -1.56 -12.84 -1.78
C ALA A 80 -1.50 -13.35 -3.23
N TRP A 81 -0.72 -12.69 -4.09
CA TRP A 81 -0.50 -13.12 -5.47
C TRP A 81 0.04 -14.54 -5.57
N ASN A 82 1.06 -14.87 -4.77
CA ASN A 82 1.63 -16.22 -4.75
C ASN A 82 0.64 -17.27 -4.26
N ARG A 83 -0.28 -16.91 -3.36
CA ARG A 83 -1.36 -17.79 -2.91
C ARG A 83 -2.40 -18.00 -4.00
N ASP A 84 -2.82 -16.92 -4.66
CA ASP A 84 -3.93 -16.98 -5.62
C ASP A 84 -3.54 -17.71 -6.91
N ARG A 85 -2.25 -17.62 -7.31
CA ARG A 85 -1.67 -18.31 -8.47
C ARG A 85 -1.29 -19.77 -8.22
N ARG A 86 -1.42 -20.29 -7.00
CA ARG A 86 -1.11 -21.70 -6.74
C ARG A 86 -2.00 -22.59 -7.59
N THR A 87 -1.39 -23.63 -8.17
CA THR A 87 -2.14 -24.71 -8.79
C THR A 87 -3.05 -25.34 -7.76
N ARG A 88 -4.34 -25.40 -8.06
CA ARG A 88 -5.37 -25.99 -7.20
C ARG A 88 -5.85 -27.30 -7.80
N LEU A 89 -6.08 -28.28 -6.95
CA LEU A 89 -6.59 -29.59 -7.33
C LEU A 89 -7.96 -29.79 -6.71
N PHE A 90 -8.93 -30.15 -7.53
CA PHE A 90 -10.30 -30.38 -7.11
C PHE A 90 -10.83 -31.70 -7.68
N ASN A 91 -11.88 -32.23 -7.04
CA ASN A 91 -12.56 -33.44 -7.49
C ASN A 91 -14.06 -33.21 -7.65
N HIS A 92 -14.61 -33.67 -8.76
CA HIS A 92 -16.03 -33.90 -8.93
C HIS A 92 -16.29 -35.40 -8.85
N VAL A 93 -17.23 -35.83 -8.02
CA VAL A 93 -17.57 -37.25 -7.85
C VAL A 93 -19.09 -37.37 -7.82
N GLY A 94 -19.64 -38.25 -8.65
CA GLY A 94 -21.08 -38.49 -8.78
C GLY A 94 -21.81 -37.37 -9.52
N ALA A 95 -23.14 -37.46 -9.53
CA ALA A 95 -24.01 -36.44 -10.11
C ALA A 95 -24.06 -35.16 -9.26
N GLY A 96 -24.58 -34.09 -9.87
CA GLY A 96 -24.86 -32.82 -9.22
C GLY A 96 -23.92 -31.69 -9.63
N SER A 97 -24.00 -30.59 -8.89
CA SER A 97 -23.16 -29.41 -9.09
C SER A 97 -22.19 -29.24 -7.93
N LYS A 98 -20.92 -28.97 -8.24
CA LYS A 98 -19.86 -28.70 -7.26
C LYS A 98 -19.18 -27.38 -7.58
N LYS A 99 -19.13 -26.52 -6.56
CA LYS A 99 -18.38 -25.27 -6.59
C LYS A 99 -16.96 -25.52 -6.10
N HIS A 100 -15.98 -25.03 -6.86
CA HIS A 100 -14.55 -25.17 -6.62
C HIS A 100 -13.97 -23.77 -6.40
N ASP A 101 -13.89 -23.40 -5.12
CA ASP A 101 -13.55 -22.05 -4.65
C ASP A 101 -14.39 -20.95 -5.32
N ASP A 102 -13.78 -19.77 -5.50
CA ASP A 102 -14.26 -18.65 -6.29
C ASP A 102 -13.94 -18.79 -7.79
N LEU A 103 -13.29 -19.88 -8.20
CA LEU A 103 -12.74 -20.03 -9.55
C LEU A 103 -13.74 -20.61 -10.54
N LEU A 104 -14.40 -21.73 -10.20
CA LEU A 104 -15.28 -22.41 -11.14
C LEU A 104 -16.35 -23.28 -10.47
N THR A 105 -17.41 -23.58 -11.20
CA THR A 105 -18.40 -24.61 -10.87
C THR A 105 -18.34 -25.70 -11.94
N THR A 106 -18.49 -26.95 -11.51
CA THR A 106 -18.72 -28.09 -12.39
C THR A 106 -20.09 -28.68 -12.14
N THR A 107 -20.79 -29.12 -13.17
CA THR A 107 -22.13 -29.67 -13.07
C THR A 107 -22.24 -30.89 -13.96
N ASP A 108 -22.86 -31.95 -13.46
CA ASP A 108 -23.21 -33.09 -14.28
C ASP A 108 -24.06 -32.61 -15.47
N TRP A 109 -23.70 -33.08 -16.66
CA TRP A 109 -24.38 -32.68 -17.88
C TRP A 109 -25.34 -33.78 -18.32
N ASN A 110 -26.59 -33.39 -18.62
CA ASN A 110 -27.60 -34.25 -19.25
C ASN A 110 -27.73 -35.62 -18.57
N GLN A 111 -27.96 -35.66 -17.24
CA GLN A 111 -28.05 -36.91 -16.46
C GLN A 111 -26.77 -37.75 -16.51
N GLN A 112 -25.63 -37.15 -16.15
CA GLN A 112 -24.31 -37.78 -16.17
C GLN A 112 -23.85 -38.27 -17.55
N ARG A 113 -24.33 -37.67 -18.63
CA ARG A 113 -23.83 -37.91 -20.00
C ARG A 113 -22.58 -37.09 -20.33
N GLY A 114 -22.12 -36.29 -19.38
CA GLY A 114 -20.95 -35.47 -19.51
C GLY A 114 -20.71 -34.63 -18.25
N LEU A 115 -19.76 -33.70 -18.37
CA LEU A 115 -19.46 -32.71 -17.36
C LEU A 115 -19.45 -31.33 -18.00
N LYS A 116 -20.22 -30.40 -17.45
CA LYS A 116 -20.11 -28.97 -17.78
C LYS A 116 -19.24 -28.29 -16.74
N PHE A 117 -18.40 -27.35 -17.16
CA PHE A 117 -17.76 -26.42 -16.23
C PHE A 117 -18.08 -24.97 -16.59
N THR A 118 -17.98 -24.08 -15.60
CA THR A 118 -18.17 -22.64 -15.75
C THR A 118 -17.24 -21.91 -14.79
N ALA A 119 -16.31 -21.12 -15.33
CA ALA A 119 -15.37 -20.30 -14.59
C ALA A 119 -15.99 -18.95 -14.18
N HIS A 120 -15.84 -18.57 -12.92
CA HIS A 120 -16.41 -17.37 -12.31
C HIS A 120 -15.40 -16.23 -12.20
N GLY A 121 -15.88 -14.99 -12.19
CA GLY A 121 -15.02 -13.81 -12.07
C GLY A 121 -14.23 -13.49 -13.35
N THR A 122 -13.08 -12.84 -13.17
CA THR A 122 -12.23 -12.29 -14.24
C THR A 122 -10.84 -12.92 -14.31
N TRP A 123 -10.56 -13.94 -13.49
CA TRP A 123 -9.28 -14.65 -13.49
C TRP A 123 -8.99 -15.35 -14.82
N TRP A 124 -7.71 -15.46 -15.18
CA TRP A 124 -7.24 -16.14 -16.38
C TRP A 124 -6.31 -17.28 -15.99
N GLY A 125 -6.29 -18.32 -16.81
CA GLY A 125 -5.43 -19.45 -16.57
C GLY A 125 -5.80 -20.65 -17.40
N ARG A 126 -5.46 -21.82 -16.87
CA ARG A 126 -5.70 -23.10 -17.53
C ARG A 126 -6.38 -24.06 -16.57
N VAL A 127 -7.38 -24.76 -17.08
CA VAL A 127 -8.05 -25.85 -16.37
C VAL A 127 -7.82 -27.13 -17.13
N GLN A 128 -7.35 -28.16 -16.44
CA GLN A 128 -7.20 -29.50 -16.96
C GLN A 128 -8.21 -30.41 -16.27
N PHE A 129 -8.92 -31.21 -17.05
CA PHE A 129 -9.88 -32.19 -16.56
C PHE A 129 -9.42 -33.58 -16.96
N GLN A 130 -9.38 -34.48 -16.00
CA GLN A 130 -9.31 -35.91 -16.22
C GLN A 130 -10.66 -36.49 -15.81
N ILE A 131 -11.48 -36.87 -16.79
CA ILE A 131 -12.87 -37.27 -16.60
C ILE A 131 -12.99 -38.77 -16.79
N GLU A 132 -13.47 -39.47 -15.77
CA GLU A 132 -13.75 -40.89 -15.84
C GLU A 132 -15.20 -41.15 -16.20
N TYR A 133 -15.38 -42.03 -17.18
CA TYR A 133 -16.66 -42.56 -17.59
C TYR A 133 -16.69 -44.08 -17.43
N LYS A 134 -17.80 -44.61 -16.94
CA LYS A 134 -18.04 -46.06 -16.84
C LYS A 134 -19.30 -46.44 -17.60
N ALA A 135 -19.31 -47.62 -18.20
CA ALA A 135 -20.53 -48.19 -18.76
C ALA A 135 -21.56 -48.44 -17.64
N ALA A 136 -22.82 -48.06 -17.88
CA ALA A 136 -23.91 -48.23 -16.91
C ALA A 136 -24.23 -49.71 -16.62
N ILE A 137 -24.02 -50.58 -17.60
CA ILE A 137 -24.20 -52.03 -17.51
C ILE A 137 -22.83 -52.61 -17.83
N GLY A 138 -22.29 -53.44 -16.93
CA GLY A 138 -20.89 -53.87 -16.84
C GLY A 138 -20.11 -53.88 -18.17
N GLY A 139 -18.91 -53.30 -18.16
CA GLY A 139 -18.13 -53.15 -19.39
C GLY A 139 -16.94 -52.20 -19.26
N LYS A 140 -16.54 -51.63 -20.40
CA LYS A 140 -15.36 -50.78 -20.57
C LYS A 140 -15.47 -49.47 -19.77
N SER A 141 -14.34 -48.99 -19.27
CA SER A 141 -14.16 -47.64 -18.76
C SER A 141 -13.40 -46.78 -19.78
N ALA A 142 -13.60 -45.47 -19.69
CA ALA A 142 -12.82 -44.49 -20.44
C ALA A 142 -12.37 -43.37 -19.51
N VAL A 143 -11.21 -42.80 -19.82
CA VAL A 143 -10.72 -41.59 -19.20
C VAL A 143 -10.40 -40.60 -20.30
N ASP A 144 -11.09 -39.47 -20.28
CA ASP A 144 -10.87 -38.39 -21.21
C ASP A 144 -10.06 -37.27 -20.53
N LEU A 145 -9.13 -36.69 -21.29
CA LEU A 145 -8.26 -35.61 -20.82
C LEU A 145 -8.57 -34.35 -21.63
N TYR A 146 -9.06 -33.31 -20.94
CA TYR A 146 -9.35 -32.01 -21.54
C TYR A 146 -8.45 -30.95 -20.95
N THR A 147 -8.02 -30.00 -21.79
CA THR A 147 -7.33 -28.79 -21.37
C THR A 147 -8.08 -27.60 -21.94
N PHE A 148 -8.44 -26.66 -21.08
CA PHE A 148 -9.17 -25.46 -21.44
C PHE A 148 -8.46 -24.22 -20.89
N ASN A 149 -8.23 -23.23 -21.74
CA ASN A 149 -7.67 -21.94 -21.33
C ASN A 149 -8.82 -20.98 -20.99
N VAL A 150 -8.87 -20.56 -19.72
CA VAL A 150 -9.86 -19.61 -19.22
C VAL A 150 -9.36 -18.18 -19.46
N GLY A 151 -10.21 -17.38 -20.07
CA GLY A 151 -9.91 -15.97 -20.39
C GLY A 151 -11.16 -15.20 -20.83
N PRO A 152 -11.00 -13.98 -21.35
CA PRO A 152 -12.10 -13.17 -21.86
C PRO A 152 -12.83 -13.92 -22.98
N GLY A 153 -14.15 -14.08 -22.87
CA GLY A 153 -14.97 -14.81 -23.84
C GLY A 153 -14.90 -16.35 -23.76
N TYR A 154 -13.91 -16.91 -23.05
CA TYR A 154 -13.71 -18.36 -22.89
C TYR A 154 -13.85 -18.74 -21.42
N ARG A 155 -15.09 -19.05 -21.00
CA ARG A 155 -15.43 -19.24 -19.58
C ARG A 155 -16.07 -20.59 -19.25
N SER A 156 -16.51 -21.36 -20.23
CA SER A 156 -17.25 -22.60 -19.99
C SER A 156 -17.09 -23.54 -21.17
N ASP A 157 -17.17 -24.83 -20.88
CA ASP A 157 -17.29 -25.87 -21.89
C ASP A 157 -18.11 -27.04 -21.35
N VAL A 158 -18.51 -27.92 -22.27
CA VAL A 158 -19.23 -29.16 -22.00
C VAL A 158 -18.43 -30.32 -22.57
N PHE A 159 -18.06 -31.26 -21.70
CA PHE A 159 -17.36 -32.48 -22.05
C PHE A 159 -18.35 -33.64 -22.10
N GLU A 160 -18.78 -33.98 -23.30
CA GLU A 160 -19.72 -35.07 -23.53
C GLU A 160 -18.99 -36.42 -23.58
N GLN A 161 -19.69 -37.47 -23.17
CA GLN A 161 -19.19 -38.83 -23.28
C GLN A 161 -18.94 -39.23 -24.74
N GLY A 162 -17.89 -40.02 -24.99
CA GLY A 162 -17.61 -40.55 -26.33
C GLY A 162 -18.59 -41.61 -26.84
N ALA A 163 -19.37 -42.26 -25.96
CA ALA A 163 -20.30 -43.33 -26.35
C ALA A 163 -21.62 -43.31 -25.54
N PRO A 164 -22.79 -43.56 -26.16
CA PRO A 164 -24.12 -43.46 -25.53
C PRO A 164 -24.33 -44.29 -24.25
N GLN A 165 -23.57 -45.36 -24.02
CA GLN A 165 -23.71 -46.25 -22.88
C GLN A 165 -22.84 -45.86 -21.67
N MET A 166 -21.93 -44.91 -21.85
CA MET A 166 -21.06 -44.42 -20.80
C MET A 166 -21.82 -43.46 -19.87
N VAL A 167 -21.33 -43.31 -18.66
CA VAL A 167 -21.87 -42.44 -17.63
C VAL A 167 -20.71 -41.81 -16.88
N PHE A 168 -20.77 -40.50 -16.70
CA PHE A 168 -19.83 -39.71 -15.91
C PHE A 168 -19.82 -40.20 -14.46
N THR A 169 -18.65 -40.59 -13.96
CA THR A 169 -18.49 -41.04 -12.57
C THR A 169 -17.74 -40.04 -11.71
N GLN A 170 -16.61 -39.54 -12.21
CA GLN A 170 -15.79 -38.56 -11.49
C GLN A 170 -14.90 -37.76 -12.43
N ALA A 171 -14.41 -36.63 -11.97
CA ALA A 171 -13.37 -35.85 -12.62
C ALA A 171 -12.35 -35.35 -11.60
N HIS A 172 -11.08 -35.47 -11.96
CA HIS A 172 -9.98 -34.74 -11.33
C HIS A 172 -9.73 -33.46 -12.11
N ILE A 173 -9.61 -32.34 -11.40
CA ILE A 173 -9.57 -31.00 -11.99
C ILE A 173 -8.32 -30.31 -11.46
N GLN A 174 -7.45 -29.88 -12.37
CA GLN A 174 -6.29 -29.06 -12.03
C GLN A 174 -6.50 -27.66 -12.58
N VAL A 175 -6.43 -26.65 -11.72
CA VAL A 175 -6.58 -25.24 -12.08
C VAL A 175 -5.27 -24.53 -11.85
N GLU A 176 -4.70 -23.99 -12.91
CA GLU A 176 -3.53 -23.11 -12.87
C GLU A 176 -4.00 -21.68 -13.14
N VAL A 177 -3.76 -20.78 -12.19
CA VAL A 177 -4.18 -19.38 -12.29
C VAL A 177 -2.98 -18.53 -12.70
N TRP A 178 -3.07 -17.88 -13.85
CA TRP A 178 -2.05 -16.95 -14.34
C TRP A 178 -2.35 -15.54 -13.84
N LEU A 179 -3.61 -15.11 -13.99
CA LEU A 179 -4.11 -13.84 -13.50
C LEU A 179 -5.25 -14.10 -12.50
N PRO A 180 -5.17 -13.65 -11.24
CA PRO A 180 -6.22 -13.85 -10.25
C PRO A 180 -7.42 -12.94 -10.50
N ASN A 181 -8.53 -13.22 -9.81
CA ASN A 181 -9.68 -12.32 -9.78
C ASN A 181 -9.28 -10.98 -9.15
N LYS A 182 -9.63 -9.86 -9.80
CA LYS A 182 -9.37 -8.48 -9.32
C LYS A 182 -7.88 -8.24 -8.96
N PRO A 183 -6.98 -8.34 -9.94
CA PRO A 183 -5.56 -8.17 -9.68
C PRO A 183 -5.25 -6.75 -9.18
N GLU A 184 -4.41 -6.67 -8.15
CA GLU A 184 -3.85 -5.42 -7.62
C GLU A 184 -2.35 -5.42 -7.89
N TYR A 185 -1.92 -4.57 -8.83
CA TYR A 185 -0.52 -4.42 -9.20
C TYR A 185 0.12 -3.34 -8.35
N VAL A 186 1.23 -3.67 -7.70
CA VAL A 186 1.95 -2.76 -6.82
C VAL A 186 3.26 -2.36 -7.48
N LEU A 187 3.48 -1.05 -7.63
CA LEU A 187 4.74 -0.50 -8.11
C LEU A 187 5.39 0.34 -7.04
N GLU A 188 6.63 0.02 -6.69
CA GLU A 188 7.44 0.82 -5.79
C GLU A 188 7.78 2.18 -6.43
N VAL A 189 7.88 3.20 -5.59
CA VAL A 189 8.23 4.56 -6.02
C VAL A 189 9.51 4.98 -5.31
N ASP A 190 10.43 5.54 -6.08
CA ASP A 190 11.67 6.10 -5.57
C ASP A 190 11.37 7.33 -4.71
N ARG A 191 11.88 7.32 -3.48
CA ARG A 191 11.53 8.29 -2.43
C ARG A 191 12.09 9.67 -2.67
N GLU A 192 13.12 9.79 -3.51
CA GLU A 192 13.79 11.05 -3.79
C GLU A 192 13.23 11.68 -5.06
N THR A 193 13.08 10.87 -6.10
CA THR A 193 12.74 11.31 -7.46
C THR A 193 11.26 11.20 -7.79
N GLY A 194 10.48 10.39 -7.05
CA GLY A 194 9.07 10.11 -7.35
C GLY A 194 8.86 9.26 -8.60
N LYS A 195 9.94 8.68 -9.16
CA LYS A 195 9.87 7.78 -10.32
C LYS A 195 9.44 6.40 -9.89
N PHE A 196 8.69 5.71 -10.75
CA PHE A 196 8.43 4.30 -10.53
C PHE A 196 9.70 3.49 -10.68
N ILE A 197 9.93 2.57 -9.76
CA ILE A 197 11.03 1.62 -9.80
C ILE A 197 10.53 0.39 -10.57
N PRO A 198 11.25 -0.08 -11.60
CA PRO A 198 10.95 -1.34 -12.25
C PRO A 198 10.91 -2.44 -11.19
N THR A 199 9.76 -3.08 -11.04
CA THR A 199 9.65 -4.25 -10.20
C THR A 199 10.27 -5.40 -10.98
N ASP A 200 11.30 -6.01 -10.40
CA ASP A 200 11.89 -7.24 -10.94
C ASP A 200 10.78 -8.29 -11.18
N VAL A 201 11.01 -9.22 -12.10
CA VAL A 201 10.08 -10.29 -12.51
C VAL A 201 9.63 -11.14 -11.30
N TYR A 202 10.40 -11.10 -10.21
CA TYR A 202 10.10 -11.75 -8.94
C TYR A 202 9.12 -10.99 -8.04
N LYS A 203 8.91 -9.68 -8.25
CA LYS A 203 8.02 -8.82 -7.43
C LYS A 203 6.68 -8.52 -8.11
N ASN A 204 6.65 -8.44 -9.43
CA ASN A 204 5.40 -8.39 -10.20
C ASN A 204 5.35 -9.58 -11.16
N PRO A 205 4.24 -10.33 -11.19
CA PRO A 205 4.18 -11.59 -11.91
C PRO A 205 4.41 -11.41 -13.42
N VAL A 206 4.99 -12.45 -14.03
CA VAL A 206 4.96 -12.68 -15.48
C VAL A 206 3.54 -12.38 -15.99
N GLU A 207 3.42 -11.45 -16.94
CA GLU A 207 2.18 -10.81 -17.43
C GLU A 207 1.71 -9.53 -16.72
N ASN A 208 2.57 -8.85 -15.96
CA ASN A 208 2.32 -7.47 -15.54
C ASN A 208 2.04 -6.59 -16.77
N PRO A 209 0.82 -6.03 -16.94
CA PRO A 209 0.51 -5.14 -18.06
C PRO A 209 1.18 -3.77 -17.87
N VAL A 210 1.99 -3.59 -16.84
CA VAL A 210 2.56 -2.31 -16.46
C VAL A 210 4.02 -2.26 -16.88
N SER A 211 4.34 -1.38 -17.84
CA SER A 211 5.71 -1.12 -18.26
C SER A 211 6.22 0.20 -17.69
N VAL A 212 7.34 0.14 -16.97
CA VAL A 212 8.03 1.31 -16.44
C VAL A 212 8.97 1.84 -17.53
N ARG A 213 8.76 3.08 -17.95
CA ARG A 213 9.56 3.78 -18.96
C ARG A 213 10.86 4.32 -18.35
N SER A 214 11.85 4.59 -19.19
CA SER A 214 13.16 5.13 -18.76
C SER A 214 13.06 6.50 -18.07
N ASP A 215 12.00 7.27 -18.34
CA ASP A 215 11.71 8.56 -17.70
C ASP A 215 10.99 8.43 -16.34
N GLY A 216 10.78 7.20 -15.86
CA GLY A 216 10.14 6.87 -14.59
C GLY A 216 8.62 6.94 -14.60
N ALA A 217 8.00 7.12 -15.77
CA ALA A 217 6.55 7.03 -15.93
C ALA A 217 6.12 5.59 -16.26
N VAL A 218 4.83 5.32 -16.07
CA VAL A 218 4.26 4.00 -16.34
C VAL A 218 3.31 4.05 -17.52
N ALA A 219 3.42 3.05 -18.40
CA ALA A 219 2.45 2.77 -19.45
C ALA A 219 1.73 1.44 -19.17
N PHE A 220 0.47 1.35 -19.59
CA PHE A 220 -0.31 0.13 -19.49
C PHE A 220 -0.41 -0.52 -20.86
N GLU A 221 0.06 -1.75 -20.93
CA GLU A 221 -0.11 -2.67 -22.04
C GLU A 221 -1.51 -3.31 -21.94
N ARG A 222 -2.06 -3.75 -23.07
CA ARG A 222 -3.36 -4.46 -23.17
C ARG A 222 -4.65 -3.61 -23.02
N SER A 223 -4.59 -2.27 -23.04
CA SER A 223 -5.78 -1.38 -22.95
C SER A 223 -6.67 -1.64 -21.72
N VAL A 224 -6.10 -2.19 -20.66
CA VAL A 224 -6.81 -2.48 -19.41
C VAL A 224 -7.01 -1.17 -18.65
N ALA A 225 -8.25 -0.93 -18.18
CA ALA A 225 -8.56 0.23 -17.37
C ALA A 225 -8.16 -0.02 -15.91
N PHE A 226 -7.52 0.98 -15.28
CA PHE A 226 -7.06 0.88 -13.90
C PHE A 226 -7.54 2.08 -13.08
N SER A 227 -7.68 1.85 -11.77
CA SER A 227 -7.88 2.90 -10.78
C SER A 227 -6.74 2.96 -9.78
N THR A 228 -6.38 4.18 -9.39
CA THR A 228 -5.39 4.48 -8.36
C THR A 228 -5.69 5.83 -7.73
N ARG A 229 -5.35 6.03 -6.45
CA ARG A 229 -5.51 7.31 -5.75
C ARG A 229 -4.19 8.04 -5.58
N GLU A 230 -3.07 7.36 -5.77
CA GLU A 230 -1.70 7.79 -5.44
C GLU A 230 -0.89 8.19 -6.69
N ALA A 231 -1.52 8.19 -7.86
CA ALA A 231 -0.91 8.63 -9.11
C ALA A 231 -1.84 9.49 -9.96
N GLN A 232 -1.26 10.15 -10.96
CA GLN A 232 -1.96 11.04 -11.88
C GLN A 232 -1.48 10.83 -13.31
N LEU A 233 -2.37 11.06 -14.27
CA LEU A 233 -2.00 11.08 -15.69
C LEU A 233 -0.97 12.17 -15.95
N SER A 234 0.01 11.85 -16.79
CA SER A 234 0.97 12.83 -17.31
C SER A 234 0.26 13.83 -18.24
N LYS A 235 0.91 14.98 -18.45
CA LYS A 235 0.36 16.08 -19.28
C LYS A 235 0.04 15.66 -20.71
N ASP A 236 0.73 14.66 -21.25
CA ASP A 236 0.50 14.10 -22.59
C ASP A 236 -0.63 13.05 -22.62
N GLY A 237 -1.23 12.71 -21.47
CA GLY A 237 -2.34 11.76 -21.34
C GLY A 237 -1.97 10.30 -21.60
N LYS A 238 -0.68 9.99 -21.80
CA LYS A 238 -0.22 8.67 -22.27
C LYS A 238 0.47 7.82 -21.20
N SER A 239 0.78 8.41 -20.05
CA SER A 239 1.47 7.71 -18.97
C SER A 239 0.95 8.16 -17.61
N VAL A 240 1.33 7.43 -16.58
CA VAL A 240 0.98 7.75 -15.20
C VAL A 240 2.27 8.03 -14.42
N ARG A 241 2.20 9.02 -13.51
CA ARG A 241 3.28 9.39 -12.58
C ARG A 241 2.74 9.39 -11.16
N ALA A 242 3.55 8.96 -10.20
CA ALA A 242 3.21 9.12 -8.79
C ALA A 242 2.96 10.61 -8.48
N LYS A 243 2.12 10.87 -7.48
CA LYS A 243 1.96 12.21 -6.91
C LYS A 243 2.35 12.17 -5.44
N LYS A 244 2.82 13.30 -4.90
CA LYS A 244 3.07 13.41 -3.46
C LYS A 244 1.76 13.24 -2.69
N VAL A 245 1.86 12.56 -1.57
CA VAL A 245 0.75 12.30 -0.64
C VAL A 245 1.11 12.84 0.74
N GLN A 246 0.11 13.37 1.43
CA GLN A 246 0.27 13.81 2.80
C GLN A 246 0.23 12.60 3.73
N ILE A 247 1.21 12.47 4.61
CA ILE A 247 1.20 11.39 5.62
C ILE A 247 0.01 11.66 6.56
N PRO A 248 -0.92 10.70 6.74
CA PRO A 248 -2.11 10.89 7.57
C PRO A 248 -1.76 11.41 8.97
N GLY A 249 -2.45 12.47 9.40
CA GLY A 249 -2.23 13.07 10.72
C GLY A 249 -1.01 14.01 10.82
N THR A 250 -0.34 14.32 9.71
CA THR A 250 0.81 15.25 9.68
C THR A 250 0.65 16.30 8.59
N ASP A 251 1.44 17.37 8.60
CA ASP A 251 1.56 18.38 7.53
C ASP A 251 2.61 17.99 6.46
N ILE A 252 3.13 16.76 6.49
CA ILE A 252 4.26 16.32 5.68
C ILE A 252 3.77 15.69 4.39
N SER A 253 4.27 16.18 3.25
CA SER A 253 4.03 15.58 1.93
C SER A 253 5.25 14.85 1.41
N VAL A 254 5.11 13.56 1.12
CA VAL A 254 6.18 12.68 0.61
C VAL A 254 5.75 11.97 -0.67
N TRP A 255 6.70 11.41 -1.41
CA TRP A 255 6.35 10.41 -2.41
C TRP A 255 5.85 9.14 -1.71
N PRO A 256 4.78 8.50 -2.21
CA PRO A 256 4.29 7.28 -1.59
C PRO A 256 5.36 6.18 -1.69
N PRO A 257 5.37 5.17 -0.79
CA PRO A 257 6.26 4.01 -0.88
C PRO A 257 6.00 3.19 -2.16
N TYR A 258 4.73 3.12 -2.56
CA TYR A 258 4.27 2.40 -3.72
C TYR A 258 2.96 3.01 -4.24
N VAL A 259 2.57 2.64 -5.45
CA VAL A 259 1.24 2.91 -6.01
C VAL A 259 0.59 1.57 -6.36
N ALA A 260 -0.64 1.38 -5.89
CA ALA A 260 -1.48 0.26 -6.27
C ALA A 260 -2.35 0.62 -7.47
N PHE A 261 -2.36 -0.26 -8.47
CA PHE A 261 -3.22 -0.19 -9.64
C PHE A 261 -4.19 -1.36 -9.60
N LYS A 262 -5.49 -1.03 -9.53
CA LYS A 262 -6.57 -2.02 -9.51
C LYS A 262 -7.28 -2.01 -10.85
N GLU A 263 -7.34 -3.15 -11.50
CA GLU A 263 -8.12 -3.33 -12.73
C GLU A 263 -9.61 -3.04 -12.45
N GLN A 264 -10.26 -2.32 -13.36
CA GLN A 264 -11.68 -1.92 -13.27
C GLN A 264 -12.61 -2.97 -13.87
#